data_AF-A0A1Q3VAK0-F1
#
_entry.id   AF-A0A1Q3VAK0-F1
#
_cell.length_a   1.000
_cell.length_b   1.000
_cell.length_c   1.000
_cell.angle_alpha   90.00
_cell.angle_beta   90.00
_cell.angle_gamma   90.00
#
_symmetry.space_group_name_H-M   'P 1'
#
loop_
_entity.id
_entity.type
_entity.pdbx_description
1 polymer ?
#
loop_
_entity_poly.entity_id
_entity_poly.type
_entity_poly.pdbx_seq_one_letter_code
_entity_poly.pdbx_strand_id
1 'polypeptide(L)'
;MAQRPAPPTATDEEVRVLLERYKCPVPFHEVRTRFLGNIATPAMGVSPIKIVESLWGGKLPEFEALDGANELIGALIMGLWNRLSSHQERSAPFRLTRSEPRATREGLAALALMRRQELDGFIEGLFGPEQALDFPERAHRGLGALSDMRALFAATHAAVADETVPGTGTDMQTTLRLMREMTKNAEHEIHAIVLSCTRARRQILASLPVMKPTPH
;
A
#
# COMPACT_ATOMS: atom_id res chain seq x y z
N MET A 1 32.45 13.24 -16.21
CA MET A 1 31.75 11.97 -15.95
C MET A 1 30.34 12.10 -16.51
N ALA A 2 29.98 11.32 -17.53
CA ALA A 2 28.62 11.34 -18.06
C ALA A 2 27.68 10.83 -16.96
N GLN A 3 26.71 11.67 -16.55
CA GLN A 3 25.60 11.20 -15.72
C GLN A 3 24.89 10.11 -16.52
N ARG A 4 24.88 8.86 -15.99
CA ARG A 4 23.96 7.84 -16.50
C ARG A 4 22.57 8.46 -16.45
N PRO A 5 21.78 8.44 -17.53
CA PRO A 5 20.41 8.89 -17.48
C PRO A 5 19.73 8.11 -16.35
N ALA A 6 19.08 8.82 -15.43
CA ALA A 6 18.23 8.17 -14.44
C ALA A 6 17.28 7.27 -15.23
N PRO A 7 17.18 5.97 -14.90
CA PRO A 7 16.24 5.10 -15.58
C PRO A 7 14.85 5.76 -15.47
N PRO A 8 14.05 5.76 -16.56
CA PRO A 8 12.71 6.32 -16.51
C PRO A 8 11.98 5.69 -15.33
N THR A 9 11.56 6.51 -14.37
CA THR A 9 10.80 6.07 -13.21
C THR A 9 9.45 5.58 -13.72
N ALA A 10 9.37 4.27 -14.01
CA ALA A 10 8.19 3.63 -14.61
C ALA A 10 6.90 4.18 -13.99
N THR A 11 6.03 4.73 -14.82
CA THR A 11 4.72 5.27 -14.45
C THR A 11 3.85 4.21 -13.79
N ASP A 12 2.79 4.64 -13.11
CA ASP A 12 1.82 3.72 -12.50
C ASP A 12 1.16 2.80 -13.54
N GLU A 13 1.04 3.25 -14.80
CA GLU A 13 0.53 2.43 -15.90
C GLU A 13 1.53 1.38 -16.35
N GLU A 14 2.80 1.75 -16.54
CA GLU A 14 3.86 0.81 -16.91
C GLU A 14 4.04 -0.26 -15.84
N VAL A 15 3.96 0.11 -14.56
CA VAL A 15 3.98 -0.87 -13.47
C VAL A 15 2.80 -1.82 -13.55
N ARG A 16 1.58 -1.33 -13.83
CA ARG A 16 0.40 -2.19 -13.98
C ARG A 16 0.56 -3.19 -15.12
N VAL A 17 1.02 -2.73 -16.28
CA VAL A 17 1.29 -3.59 -17.44
C VAL A 17 2.32 -4.67 -17.11
N LEU A 18 3.38 -4.32 -16.36
CA LEU A 18 4.38 -5.29 -15.92
C LEU A 18 3.81 -6.32 -14.94
N LEU A 19 3.02 -5.88 -13.95
CA LEU A 19 2.36 -6.79 -13.00
C LEU A 19 1.43 -7.77 -13.73
N GLU A 20 0.67 -7.30 -14.72
CA GLU A 20 -0.18 -8.15 -15.56
C GLU A 20 0.64 -9.12 -16.42
N ARG A 21 1.69 -8.65 -17.08
CA ARG A 21 2.61 -9.47 -17.90
C ARG A 21 3.16 -10.65 -17.10
N TYR A 22 3.58 -10.41 -15.86
CA TYR A 22 4.11 -11.42 -14.96
C TYR A 22 3.07 -12.08 -14.06
N LYS A 23 1.77 -11.94 -14.41
CA LYS A 23 0.64 -12.60 -13.73
C LYS A 23 0.64 -12.41 -12.21
N CYS A 24 0.96 -11.21 -11.75
CA CYS A 24 0.91 -10.86 -10.33
C CYS A 24 -0.52 -11.10 -9.82
N PRO A 25 -0.71 -11.92 -8.77
CA PRO A 25 -2.03 -12.19 -8.21
C PRO A 25 -2.60 -11.00 -7.43
N VAL A 26 -1.74 -10.03 -7.09
CA VAL A 26 -2.09 -8.85 -6.30
C VAL A 26 -2.41 -7.69 -7.24
N PRO A 27 -3.57 -7.03 -7.11
CA PRO A 27 -3.93 -5.92 -7.98
C PRO A 27 -3.08 -4.68 -7.68
N PHE A 28 -2.85 -3.85 -8.69
CA PHE A 28 -1.94 -2.70 -8.60
C PHE A 28 -2.24 -1.75 -7.43
N HIS A 29 -3.51 -1.46 -7.13
CA HIS A 29 -3.88 -0.58 -6.01
C HIS A 29 -3.42 -1.13 -4.66
N GLU A 30 -3.46 -2.45 -4.48
CA GLU A 30 -2.97 -3.14 -3.29
C GLU A 30 -1.44 -3.19 -3.25
N VAL A 31 -0.77 -3.36 -4.41
CA VAL A 31 0.70 -3.25 -4.49
C VAL A 31 1.18 -1.88 -4.01
N ARG A 32 0.52 -0.79 -4.43
CA ARG A 32 0.86 0.58 -4.00
C ARG A 32 0.81 0.71 -2.48
N THR A 33 -0.26 0.25 -1.85
CA THR A 33 -0.42 0.38 -0.40
C THR A 33 0.48 -0.59 0.36
N ARG A 34 0.73 -1.79 -0.17
CA ARG A 34 1.69 -2.74 0.41
C ARG A 34 3.11 -2.21 0.41
N PHE A 35 3.54 -1.54 -0.65
CA PHE A 35 4.82 -0.85 -0.66
C PHE A 35 4.83 0.31 0.33
N LEU A 36 3.79 1.14 0.36
CA LEU A 36 3.69 2.24 1.32
C LEU A 36 3.77 1.76 2.78
N GLY A 37 3.07 0.67 3.12
CA GLY A 37 3.14 0.04 4.43
C GLY A 37 4.57 -0.38 4.77
N ASN A 38 5.25 -1.08 3.86
CA ASN A 38 6.61 -1.54 4.11
C ASN A 38 7.63 -0.40 4.16
N ILE A 39 7.44 0.66 3.40
CA ILE A 39 8.19 1.92 3.49
C ILE A 39 8.04 2.53 4.88
N ALA A 40 6.83 2.50 5.44
CA ALA A 40 6.46 3.12 6.71
C ALA A 40 6.79 2.27 7.94
N THR A 41 7.03 0.96 7.79
CA THR A 41 7.22 0.04 8.91
C THR A 41 8.24 0.54 9.94
N PRO A 42 7.94 0.43 11.25
CA PRO A 42 8.91 0.74 12.30
C PRO A 42 10.00 -0.33 12.43
N ALA A 43 9.83 -1.49 11.80
CA ALA A 43 10.81 -2.57 11.81
C ALA A 43 12.15 -2.15 11.20
N MET A 44 13.24 -2.66 11.79
CA MET A 44 14.61 -2.42 11.33
C MET A 44 15.05 -3.49 10.34
N GLY A 45 15.89 -3.13 9.38
CA GLY A 45 16.47 -4.09 8.44
C GLY A 45 15.51 -4.69 7.41
N VAL A 46 14.35 -4.06 7.18
CA VAL A 46 13.41 -4.50 6.15
C VAL A 46 14.03 -4.45 4.76
N SER A 47 13.82 -5.53 3.99
CA SER A 47 14.39 -5.67 2.65
C SER A 47 13.31 -5.43 1.59
N PRO A 48 13.45 -4.40 0.73
CA PRO A 48 12.48 -4.13 -0.32
C PRO A 48 12.27 -5.31 -1.27
N ILE A 49 13.28 -6.15 -1.51
CA ILE A 49 13.10 -7.31 -2.39
C ILE A 49 12.14 -8.35 -1.78
N LYS A 50 12.09 -8.47 -0.45
CA LYS A 50 11.16 -9.40 0.22
C LYS A 50 9.71 -8.98 0.06
N ILE A 51 9.42 -7.69 0.00
CA ILE A 51 8.06 -7.22 -0.28
C ILE A 51 7.68 -7.42 -1.76
N VAL A 52 8.66 -7.43 -2.67
CA VAL A 52 8.42 -7.74 -4.08
C VAL A 52 8.13 -9.23 -4.25
N GLU A 53 8.95 -10.09 -3.64
CA GLU A 53 8.72 -11.54 -3.62
C GLU A 53 7.34 -11.90 -3.06
N SER A 54 6.87 -11.20 -2.02
CA SER A 54 5.57 -11.47 -1.41
C SER A 54 4.38 -11.18 -2.35
N LEU A 55 4.56 -10.36 -3.38
CA LEU A 55 3.52 -10.16 -4.41
C LEU A 55 3.19 -11.46 -5.17
N TRP A 56 4.14 -12.40 -5.23
CA TRP A 56 3.98 -13.72 -5.89
C TRP A 56 4.06 -14.88 -4.88
N GLY A 57 3.66 -14.66 -3.62
CA GLY A 57 3.65 -15.73 -2.61
C GLY A 57 5.04 -16.12 -2.10
N GLY A 58 6.03 -15.22 -2.19
CA GLY A 58 7.34 -15.36 -1.57
C GLY A 58 8.48 -15.74 -2.53
N LYS A 59 8.21 -15.86 -3.83
CA LYS A 59 9.23 -16.05 -4.87
C LYS A 59 8.87 -15.24 -6.10
N LEU A 60 9.88 -14.63 -6.74
CA LEU A 60 9.68 -13.91 -7.99
C LEU A 60 9.16 -14.86 -9.10
N PRO A 61 8.42 -14.33 -10.08
CA PRO A 61 7.98 -15.11 -11.24
C PRO A 61 9.18 -15.60 -12.05
N GLU A 62 8.95 -16.59 -12.92
CA GLU A 62 9.96 -17.03 -13.86
C GLU A 62 10.20 -15.96 -14.94
N PHE A 63 11.46 -15.76 -15.30
CA PHE A 63 11.87 -14.82 -16.35
C PHE A 63 12.59 -15.58 -17.46
N GLU A 64 12.27 -15.25 -18.72
CA GLU A 64 12.97 -15.82 -19.88
C GLU A 64 14.43 -15.35 -19.96
N ALA A 65 14.70 -14.13 -19.49
CA ALA A 65 16.03 -13.52 -19.48
C ALA A 65 16.22 -12.58 -18.28
N LEU A 66 17.47 -12.30 -17.92
CA LEU A 66 17.84 -11.38 -16.85
C LEU A 66 17.27 -9.97 -17.06
N ASP A 67 17.15 -9.53 -18.32
CA ASP A 67 16.61 -8.21 -18.64
C ASP A 67 15.15 -8.06 -18.18
N GLY A 68 14.34 -9.12 -18.25
CA GLY A 68 12.96 -9.10 -17.76
C GLY A 68 12.88 -8.94 -16.23
N ALA A 69 13.81 -9.59 -15.51
CA ALA A 69 13.93 -9.40 -14.07
C ALA A 69 14.36 -7.97 -13.73
N ASN A 70 15.35 -7.43 -14.45
CA ASN A 70 15.84 -6.06 -14.25
C ASN A 70 14.75 -5.02 -14.56
N GLU A 71 13.95 -5.23 -15.60
CA GLU A 71 12.81 -4.37 -15.95
C GLU A 71 11.79 -4.33 -14.81
N LEU A 72 11.36 -5.50 -14.32
CA LEU A 72 10.37 -5.60 -13.25
C LEU A 72 10.88 -4.98 -11.94
N ILE A 73 12.08 -5.38 -11.50
CA ILE A 73 12.66 -4.88 -10.25
C ILE A 73 12.96 -3.37 -10.35
N GLY A 74 13.45 -2.91 -11.49
CA GLY A 74 13.67 -1.49 -11.75
C GLY A 74 12.38 -0.69 -11.65
N ALA A 75 11.30 -1.15 -12.28
CA ALA A 75 10.00 -0.48 -12.23
C ALA A 75 9.41 -0.44 -10.81
N LEU A 76 9.51 -1.54 -10.05
CA LEU A 76 8.95 -1.65 -8.71
C LEU A 76 9.76 -0.89 -7.66
N ILE A 77 11.08 -1.09 -7.60
CA ILE A 77 11.93 -0.51 -6.57
C ILE A 77 12.39 0.90 -6.96
N MET A 78 12.99 1.04 -8.13
CA MET A 78 13.54 2.35 -8.54
C MET A 78 12.43 3.31 -8.98
N GLY A 79 11.33 2.78 -9.51
CA GLY A 79 10.13 3.52 -9.90
C GLY A 79 9.15 3.74 -8.75
N LEU A 80 8.25 2.78 -8.55
CA LEU A 80 7.10 2.91 -7.67
C LEU A 80 7.48 3.18 -6.22
N TRP A 81 8.35 2.35 -5.64
CA TRP A 81 8.77 2.45 -4.25
C TRP A 81 9.40 3.81 -3.93
N ASN A 82 10.32 4.28 -4.78
CA ASN A 82 10.93 5.60 -4.61
C ASN A 82 9.89 6.73 -4.65
N ARG A 83 8.91 6.69 -5.55
CA ARG A 83 7.83 7.70 -5.55
C ARG A 83 7.02 7.66 -4.26
N LEU A 84 6.65 6.46 -3.81
CA LEU A 84 5.87 6.28 -2.59
C LEU A 84 6.63 6.71 -1.32
N SER A 85 7.96 6.65 -1.34
CA SER A 85 8.79 7.09 -0.20
C SER A 85 8.61 8.57 0.16
N SER A 86 8.23 9.41 -0.81
CA SER A 86 7.93 10.83 -0.58
C SER A 86 6.78 11.04 0.41
N HIS A 87 5.86 10.06 0.56
CA HIS A 87 4.73 10.16 1.48
C HIS A 87 5.10 10.04 2.97
N GLN A 88 6.38 9.80 3.26
CA GLN A 88 6.94 9.97 4.60
C GLN A 88 7.03 11.44 5.04
N GLU A 89 6.83 12.40 4.13
CA GLU A 89 6.83 13.82 4.41
C GLU A 89 5.42 14.33 4.74
N ARG A 90 5.31 15.22 5.74
CA ARG A 90 4.03 15.80 6.18
C ARG A 90 3.32 16.59 5.07
N SER A 91 4.08 17.16 4.13
CA SER A 91 3.57 17.93 3.00
C SER A 91 3.07 17.06 1.84
N ALA A 92 3.30 15.75 1.87
CA ALA A 92 2.99 14.84 0.78
C ALA A 92 2.02 13.73 1.22
N PRO A 93 0.74 14.05 1.52
CA PRO A 93 -0.23 13.04 1.93
C PRO A 93 -0.45 12.00 0.82
N PHE A 94 -0.49 10.72 1.20
CA PHE A 94 -0.84 9.64 0.29
C PHE A 94 -2.33 9.70 -0.07
N ARG A 95 -2.66 9.29 -1.29
CA ARG A 95 -4.04 9.15 -1.77
C ARG A 95 -4.26 7.74 -2.32
N LEU A 96 -5.39 7.16 -1.90
CA LEU A 96 -5.89 5.91 -2.43
C LEU A 96 -6.27 6.08 -3.90
N THR A 97 -6.40 4.96 -4.61
CA THR A 97 -6.68 4.95 -6.05
C THR A 97 -7.98 5.70 -6.34
N ARG A 98 -7.94 6.65 -7.27
CA ARG A 98 -9.15 7.39 -7.65
C ARG A 98 -10.07 6.47 -8.45
N SER A 99 -11.35 6.47 -8.09
CA SER A 99 -12.38 5.71 -8.77
C SER A 99 -13.68 6.50 -8.75
N GLU A 100 -14.39 6.49 -9.88
CA GLU A 100 -15.70 7.14 -10.06
C GLU A 100 -16.78 6.09 -10.31
N PRO A 101 -17.10 5.25 -9.30
CA PRO A 101 -18.12 4.22 -9.48
C PRO A 101 -19.49 4.85 -9.63
N ARG A 102 -20.34 4.19 -10.42
CA ARG A 102 -21.77 4.50 -10.48
C ARG A 102 -22.43 4.06 -9.17
N ALA A 103 -23.53 4.73 -8.80
CA ALA A 103 -24.36 4.37 -7.65
C ALA A 103 -25.24 3.15 -7.97
N THR A 104 -24.60 2.01 -8.25
CA THR A 104 -25.23 0.70 -8.48
C THR A 104 -24.60 -0.33 -7.57
N ARG A 105 -25.20 -1.52 -7.45
CA ARG A 105 -24.63 -2.63 -6.66
C ARG A 105 -23.23 -2.98 -7.11
N GLU A 106 -23.02 -3.10 -8.43
CA GLU A 106 -21.74 -3.45 -9.02
C GLU A 106 -20.69 -2.36 -8.78
N GLY A 107 -21.09 -1.09 -8.92
CA GLY A 107 -20.19 0.04 -8.66
C GLY A 107 -19.76 0.11 -7.19
N LEU A 108 -20.69 -0.12 -6.26
CA LEU A 108 -20.39 -0.19 -4.83
C LEU A 108 -19.53 -1.40 -4.49
N ALA A 109 -19.83 -2.58 -5.05
CA ALA A 109 -19.05 -3.79 -4.85
C ALA A 109 -17.59 -3.55 -5.29
N ALA A 110 -17.39 -3.04 -6.50
CA ALA A 110 -16.06 -2.77 -7.03
C ALA A 110 -15.27 -1.77 -6.15
N LEU A 111 -15.91 -0.68 -5.71
CA LEU A 111 -15.27 0.27 -4.81
C LEU A 111 -14.94 -0.35 -3.45
N ALA A 112 -15.87 -1.11 -2.87
CA ALA A 112 -15.72 -1.71 -1.55
C ALA A 112 -14.58 -2.73 -1.54
N LEU A 113 -14.51 -3.57 -2.57
CA LEU A 113 -13.43 -4.53 -2.75
C LEU A 113 -12.07 -3.82 -2.90
N MET A 114 -11.98 -2.82 -3.78
CA MET A 114 -10.75 -2.06 -4.00
C MET A 114 -10.26 -1.40 -2.70
N ARG A 115 -11.15 -0.74 -1.95
CA ARG A 115 -10.80 -0.11 -0.67
C ARG A 115 -10.35 -1.14 0.36
N ARG A 116 -11.04 -2.28 0.48
CA ARG A 116 -10.64 -3.37 1.37
C ARG A 116 -9.23 -3.88 1.02
N GLN A 117 -8.98 -4.15 -0.25
CA GLN A 117 -7.68 -4.61 -0.75
C GLN A 117 -6.57 -3.58 -0.50
N GLU A 118 -6.83 -2.29 -0.70
CA GLU A 118 -5.84 -1.26 -0.38
C GLU A 118 -5.49 -1.22 1.11
N LEU A 119 -6.48 -1.38 2.00
CA LEU A 119 -6.25 -1.45 3.44
C LEU A 119 -5.52 -2.74 3.85
N ASP A 120 -5.90 -3.88 3.28
CA ASP A 120 -5.21 -5.16 3.44
C ASP A 120 -3.73 -5.01 3.04
N GLY A 121 -3.47 -4.50 1.83
CA GLY A 121 -2.13 -4.25 1.33
C GLY A 121 -1.33 -3.36 2.27
N PHE A 122 -1.87 -2.23 2.71
CA PHE A 122 -1.17 -1.33 3.65
C PHE A 122 -0.76 -2.04 4.93
N ILE A 123 -1.68 -2.78 5.56
CA ILE A 123 -1.44 -3.48 6.82
C ILE A 123 -0.40 -4.58 6.63
N GLU A 124 -0.56 -5.43 5.61
CA GLU A 124 0.39 -6.50 5.30
C GLU A 124 1.80 -5.95 5.01
N GLY A 125 1.88 -4.83 4.28
CA GLY A 125 3.14 -4.15 4.04
C GLY A 125 3.80 -3.64 5.31
N LEU A 126 3.00 -3.03 6.19
CA LEU A 126 3.45 -2.43 7.44
C LEU A 126 4.04 -3.45 8.41
N PHE A 127 3.42 -4.63 8.51
CA PHE A 127 3.93 -5.73 9.32
C PHE A 127 5.06 -6.49 8.61
N GLY A 128 4.98 -6.63 7.28
CA GLY A 128 5.92 -7.45 6.53
C GLY A 128 5.90 -8.91 7.03
N PRO A 129 7.06 -9.53 7.33
CA PRO A 129 7.11 -10.90 7.86
C PRO A 129 6.79 -10.98 9.36
N GLU A 130 6.67 -9.86 10.07
CA GLU A 130 6.53 -9.83 11.52
C GLU A 130 5.09 -10.11 11.94
N GLN A 131 4.90 -11.00 12.92
CA GLN A 131 3.57 -11.30 13.47
C GLN A 131 3.08 -10.21 14.43
N ALA A 132 4.01 -9.51 15.07
CA ALA A 132 3.73 -8.43 16.01
C ALA A 132 4.82 -7.36 15.92
N LEU A 133 4.42 -6.11 16.04
CA LEU A 133 5.31 -4.95 16.04
C LEU A 133 4.88 -3.97 17.12
N ASP A 134 5.87 -3.35 17.76
CA ASP A 134 5.61 -2.22 18.65
C ASP A 134 5.34 -0.97 17.83
N PHE A 135 4.11 -0.48 17.90
CA PHE A 135 3.69 0.74 17.24
C PHE A 135 3.64 1.91 18.22
N PRO A 136 4.05 3.12 17.80
CA PRO A 136 3.74 4.32 18.56
C PRO A 136 2.21 4.49 18.71
N GLU A 137 1.76 5.08 19.81
CA GLU A 137 0.35 5.20 20.16
C GLU A 137 -0.52 5.78 19.01
N ARG A 138 -0.02 6.79 18.28
CA ARG A 138 -0.75 7.35 17.12
C ARG A 138 -0.94 6.35 16.00
N ALA A 139 0.07 5.52 15.71
CA ALA A 139 -0.01 4.48 14.71
C ALA A 139 -0.95 3.36 15.18
N HIS A 140 -0.86 2.95 16.45
CA HIS A 140 -1.75 1.94 17.03
C HIS A 140 -3.23 2.35 16.94
N ARG A 141 -3.57 3.58 17.33
CA ARG A 141 -4.95 4.12 17.16
C ARG A 141 -5.40 4.15 15.71
N GLY A 142 -4.51 4.56 14.80
CA GLY A 142 -4.82 4.58 13.37
C GLY A 142 -5.07 3.18 12.81
N LEU A 143 -4.32 2.17 13.26
CA LEU A 143 -4.54 0.78 12.86
C LEU A 143 -5.90 0.25 13.33
N GLY A 144 -6.34 0.61 14.55
CA GLY A 144 -7.70 0.31 15.00
C GLY A 144 -8.77 0.89 14.09
N ALA A 145 -8.66 2.19 13.76
CA ALA A 145 -9.59 2.85 12.84
C ALA A 145 -9.56 2.24 11.43
N LEU A 146 -8.39 1.88 10.90
CA LEU A 146 -8.28 1.19 9.62
C LEU A 146 -8.93 -0.20 9.65
N SER A 147 -8.80 -0.94 10.76
CA SER A 147 -9.45 -2.24 10.94
C SER A 147 -10.97 -2.12 10.89
N ASP A 148 -11.54 -1.12 11.56
CA ASP A 148 -13.00 -0.86 11.54
C ASP A 148 -13.48 -0.48 10.14
N MET A 149 -12.77 0.43 9.46
CA MET A 149 -13.09 0.83 8.10
C MET A 149 -12.98 -0.34 7.11
N ARG A 150 -11.95 -1.17 7.25
CA ARG A 150 -11.78 -2.40 6.47
C ARG A 150 -12.95 -3.36 6.66
N ALA A 151 -13.40 -3.56 7.90
CA ALA A 151 -14.56 -4.40 8.20
C ALA A 151 -15.84 -3.84 7.55
N LEU A 152 -16.04 -2.52 7.59
CA LEU A 152 -17.18 -1.86 6.93
C LEU A 152 -17.12 -1.98 5.40
N PHE A 153 -15.95 -1.84 4.77
CA PHE A 153 -15.81 -2.10 3.33
C PHE A 153 -16.12 -3.55 2.99
N ALA A 154 -15.64 -4.52 3.78
CA ALA A 154 -15.94 -5.93 3.59
C ALA A 154 -17.44 -6.24 3.73
N ALA A 155 -18.08 -5.71 4.78
CA ALA A 155 -19.51 -5.86 5.02
C ALA A 155 -20.34 -5.24 3.88
N THR A 156 -19.95 -4.05 3.42
CA THR A 156 -20.60 -3.39 2.28
C THR A 156 -20.49 -4.23 1.02
N HIS A 157 -19.30 -4.74 0.70
CA HIS A 157 -19.09 -5.63 -0.44
C HIS A 157 -19.99 -6.87 -0.38
N ALA A 158 -20.04 -7.54 0.76
CA ALA A 158 -20.89 -8.72 0.95
C ALA A 158 -22.38 -8.38 0.79
N ALA A 159 -22.84 -7.28 1.38
CA ALA A 159 -24.25 -6.89 1.34
C ALA A 159 -24.72 -6.50 -0.08
N VAL A 160 -23.88 -5.83 -0.88
CA VAL A 160 -24.29 -5.43 -2.24
C VAL A 160 -24.16 -6.56 -3.26
N ALA A 161 -23.26 -7.52 -3.01
CA ALA A 161 -23.10 -8.72 -3.84
C ALA A 161 -24.22 -9.74 -3.64
N ASP A 162 -24.89 -9.71 -2.49
CA ASP A 162 -26.09 -10.52 -2.23
C ASP A 162 -27.34 -9.82 -2.81
N GLU A 163 -27.89 -10.41 -3.88
CA GLU A 163 -29.09 -9.90 -4.55
C GLU A 163 -30.35 -9.99 -3.66
N THR A 164 -30.33 -10.80 -2.61
CA THR A 164 -31.45 -10.94 -1.67
C THR A 164 -31.54 -9.79 -0.67
N VAL A 165 -30.43 -9.09 -0.43
CA VAL A 165 -30.41 -7.90 0.43
C VAL A 165 -31.16 -6.78 -0.31
N PRO A 166 -32.24 -6.22 0.24
CA PRO A 166 -32.99 -5.17 -0.45
C PRO A 166 -32.17 -3.87 -0.55
N GLY A 167 -32.40 -3.10 -1.61
CA GLY A 167 -31.72 -1.81 -1.79
C GLY A 167 -32.29 -1.02 -2.96
N THR A 168 -32.64 0.24 -2.69
CA THR A 168 -33.14 1.20 -3.68
C THR A 168 -31.98 1.99 -4.30
N GLY A 169 -32.25 2.71 -5.40
CA GLY A 169 -31.27 3.65 -5.96
C GLY A 169 -30.81 4.73 -4.97
N THR A 170 -31.69 5.17 -4.06
CA THR A 170 -31.37 6.13 -2.99
C THR A 170 -30.40 5.52 -1.96
N ASP A 171 -30.59 4.24 -1.62
CA ASP A 171 -29.67 3.52 -0.72
C ASP A 171 -28.29 3.38 -1.36
N MET A 172 -28.23 3.12 -2.67
CA MET A 172 -26.95 3.04 -3.39
C MET A 172 -26.22 4.38 -3.40
N GLN A 173 -26.94 5.49 -3.65
CA GLN A 173 -26.36 6.84 -3.62
C GLN A 173 -25.85 7.21 -2.22
N THR A 174 -26.62 6.87 -1.19
CA THR A 174 -26.25 7.15 0.21
C THR A 174 -25.02 6.35 0.62
N THR A 175 -25.01 5.06 0.32
CA THR A 175 -23.86 4.17 0.59
C THR A 175 -22.61 4.65 -0.15
N LEU A 176 -22.73 5.06 -1.41
CA LEU A 176 -21.60 5.59 -2.18
C LEU A 176 -21.01 6.85 -1.53
N ARG A 177 -21.86 7.76 -1.04
CA ARG A 177 -21.39 8.97 -0.33
C ARG A 177 -20.63 8.60 0.94
N LEU A 178 -21.18 7.69 1.76
CA LEU A 178 -20.55 7.24 3.00
C LEU A 178 -19.19 6.56 2.73
N MET A 179 -19.10 5.71 1.70
CA MET A 179 -17.83 5.09 1.31
C MET A 179 -16.78 6.11 0.87
N ARG A 180 -17.17 7.20 0.20
CA ARG A 180 -16.26 8.28 -0.18
C ARG A 180 -15.76 9.06 1.03
N GLU A 181 -16.60 9.29 2.04
CA GLU A 181 -16.19 9.89 3.30
C GLU A 181 -15.23 8.98 4.06
N MET A 182 -15.57 7.69 4.17
CA MET A 182 -14.71 6.69 4.80
C MET A 182 -13.36 6.55 4.07
N THR A 183 -13.33 6.68 2.74
CA THR A 183 -12.08 6.71 1.96
C THR A 183 -11.17 7.86 2.40
N LYS A 184 -11.72 9.07 2.60
CA LYS A 184 -10.93 10.22 3.08
C LYS A 184 -10.40 9.99 4.49
N ASN A 185 -11.19 9.37 5.35
CA ASN A 185 -10.78 9.02 6.71
C ASN A 185 -9.66 7.97 6.68
N ALA A 186 -9.77 6.96 5.83
CA ALA A 186 -8.73 5.95 5.62
C ALA A 186 -7.41 6.59 5.13
N GLU A 187 -7.45 7.50 4.16
CA GLU A 187 -6.27 8.24 3.71
C GLU A 187 -5.61 9.05 4.84
N HIS A 188 -6.42 9.70 5.68
CA HIS A 188 -5.94 10.44 6.85
C HIS A 188 -5.21 9.51 7.85
N GLU A 189 -5.82 8.38 8.18
CA GLU A 189 -5.23 7.42 9.12
C GLU A 189 -3.97 6.75 8.56
N ILE A 190 -3.97 6.35 7.29
CA ILE A 190 -2.77 5.84 6.60
C ILE A 190 -1.63 6.85 6.73
N HIS A 191 -1.87 8.12 6.38
CA HIS A 191 -0.81 9.11 6.41
C HIS A 191 -0.31 9.37 7.84
N ALA A 192 -1.20 9.38 8.82
CA ALA A 192 -0.79 9.55 10.21
C ALA A 192 0.04 8.37 10.74
N ILE A 193 -0.31 7.12 10.37
CA ILE A 193 0.49 5.93 10.66
C ILE A 193 1.88 6.06 10.01
N VAL A 194 1.93 6.43 8.72
CA VAL A 194 3.19 6.62 7.97
C VAL A 194 4.11 7.59 8.69
N LEU A 195 3.61 8.77 9.07
CA LEU A 195 4.42 9.79 9.77
C LEU A 195 4.86 9.31 11.16
N SER A 196 3.96 8.67 11.90
CA SER A 196 4.23 8.19 13.26
C SER A 196 5.31 7.11 13.28
N CYS A 197 5.18 6.08 12.44
CA CYS A 197 6.16 5.00 12.35
C CYS A 197 7.50 5.49 11.77
N THR A 198 7.47 6.36 10.77
CA THR A 198 8.69 6.96 10.21
C THR A 198 9.47 7.74 11.28
N ARG A 199 8.76 8.53 12.10
CA ARG A 199 9.39 9.27 13.21
C ARG A 199 10.00 8.32 14.24
N ALA A 200 9.28 7.28 14.65
CA ALA A 200 9.77 6.31 15.61
C ALA A 200 11.04 5.60 15.10
N ARG A 201 11.04 5.14 13.84
CA ARG A 201 12.21 4.52 13.23
C ARG A 201 13.43 5.46 13.19
N ARG A 202 13.22 6.74 12.86
CA ARG A 202 14.31 7.75 12.89
C ARG A 202 14.86 7.97 14.30
N GLN A 203 14.00 7.96 15.32
CA GLN A 203 14.44 8.10 16.71
C GLN A 203 15.27 6.91 17.18
N ILE A 204 14.86 5.68 16.85
CA ILE A 204 15.63 4.46 17.14
C ILE A 204 17.01 4.54 16.47
N LEU A 205 17.06 4.86 15.18
CA LEU A 205 18.31 5.01 14.44
C LEU A 205 19.25 6.04 15.06
N ALA A 206 18.72 7.18 15.51
CA ALA A 206 19.52 8.22 16.16
C ALA A 206 20.06 7.82 17.55
N SER A 207 19.41 6.85 18.22
CA SER A 207 19.85 6.34 19.53
C SER A 207 20.88 5.21 19.47
N LEU A 208 21.16 4.65 18.28
CA LEU A 208 22.16 3.59 18.15
C LEU A 208 23.58 4.16 18.33
N PRO A 209 24.45 3.51 19.12
CA PRO A 209 25.82 3.97 19.32
C PRO A 209 26.59 3.94 18.00
N VAL A 210 27.21 5.07 17.65
CA VAL A 210 28.13 5.15 16.50
C VAL A 210 29.37 4.33 16.84
N MET A 211 29.50 3.12 16.29
CA MET A 211 30.79 2.43 16.31
C MET A 211 31.77 3.27 15.48
N LYS A 212 32.73 3.91 16.15
CA LYS A 212 33.86 4.55 15.47
C LYS A 212 34.57 3.47 14.64
N PRO A 213 34.88 3.72 13.36
CA PRO A 213 35.67 2.78 12.58
C PRO A 213 37.01 2.57 13.28
N THR A 214 37.34 1.32 13.55
CA THR A 214 38.65 0.93 14.07
C THR A 214 39.65 1.18 12.93
N PRO A 215 40.61 2.10 13.08
CA PRO A 215 41.64 2.26 12.06
C PRO A 215 42.47 0.97 12.02
N HIS A 216 42.49 0.33 10.84
CA HIS A 216 43.43 -0.73 10.49
C HIS A 216 44.65 -0.11 9.81
#